data_AF-A0A0F9KG50-F1
#
_entry.id   AF-A0A0F9KG50-F1
#
_cell.length_a   1.000
_cell.length_b   1.000
_cell.length_c   1.000
_cell.angle_alpha   90.00
_cell.angle_beta   90.00
_cell.angle_gamma   90.00
#
_symmetry.space_group_name_H-M   'P 1'
#
loop_
_entity.id
_entity.type
_entity.pdbx_description
1 polymer ?
#
loop_
_entity_poly.entity_id
_entity_poly.type
_entity_poly.pdbx_seq_one_letter_code
_entity_poly.pdbx_strand_id
1 'polypeptide(L)'
;MEVYIVKDWEKLFEVSQLKRCKAPLKWVAVPTKHDGLGFGDLMQLDPSMSLFGAFVLIVQVAAKCPWRGVLSTSTKPLAAKDLATKTGGDESVFQRTLDIVSSLDIGWLVKEDWESTRRALGEYSESTPPTRQDNTGQDNTEQDPLEGFDFFWKNYPNKNAKKDAKKAWIKLKPDGQLQRTILHALALQSKSKGWLKDNGDFIPLPATWLRGERWNDVVSVSVGRREGGTPTGKGARMTGPGGKR
;
A
#
# COMPACT_ATOMS: atom_id res chain seq x y z
N MET A 1 8.86 -13.05 -23.78
CA MET A 1 7.85 -12.68 -22.74
C MET A 1 7.30 -11.34 -23.16
N GLU A 2 6.01 -11.10 -23.06
CA GLU A 2 5.42 -9.85 -23.57
C GLU A 2 5.52 -8.72 -22.54
N VAL A 3 5.71 -7.49 -23.02
CA VAL A 3 5.60 -6.25 -22.25
C VAL A 3 4.58 -5.33 -22.90
N TYR A 4 3.84 -4.60 -22.06
CA TYR A 4 2.87 -3.60 -22.50
C TYR A 4 3.46 -2.20 -22.39
N ILE A 5 3.32 -1.43 -23.45
CA ILE A 5 3.81 -0.05 -23.55
C ILE A 5 2.63 0.87 -23.85
N VAL A 6 2.48 1.95 -23.07
CA VAL A 6 1.50 3.00 -23.35
C VAL A 6 1.89 3.72 -24.62
N LYS A 7 1.03 3.66 -25.64
CA LYS A 7 1.31 4.23 -26.95
C LYS A 7 1.50 5.74 -26.85
N ASP A 8 2.48 6.25 -27.59
CA ASP A 8 2.81 7.67 -27.67
C ASP A 8 3.05 8.35 -26.30
N TRP A 9 3.57 7.59 -25.32
CA TRP A 9 3.79 8.07 -23.94
C TRP A 9 4.44 9.44 -23.88
N GLU A 10 5.57 9.62 -24.57
CA GLU A 10 6.33 10.87 -24.59
C GLU A 10 5.57 12.08 -25.14
N LYS A 11 4.58 11.84 -25.99
CA LYS A 11 3.78 12.88 -26.64
C LYS A 11 2.53 13.21 -25.83
N LEU A 12 1.91 12.21 -25.22
CA LEU A 12 0.59 12.32 -24.60
C LEU A 12 0.65 12.51 -23.08
N PHE A 13 1.69 11.99 -22.41
CA PHE A 13 1.76 11.91 -20.95
C PHE A 13 3.00 12.62 -20.36
N GLU A 14 4.00 12.96 -21.18
CA GLU A 14 5.17 13.72 -20.72
C GLU A 14 5.14 15.18 -21.21
N VAL A 15 5.36 16.11 -20.28
CA VAL A 15 5.74 17.48 -20.61
C VAL A 15 7.26 17.64 -20.54
N SER A 16 7.80 18.67 -21.20
CA SER A 16 9.25 18.91 -21.29
C SER A 16 9.97 18.99 -19.94
N GLN A 17 9.26 19.34 -18.87
CA GLN A 17 9.76 19.39 -17.50
C GLN A 17 9.83 17.99 -16.85
N LEU A 18 8.87 17.10 -17.15
CA LEU A 18 8.85 15.71 -16.66
C LEU A 18 9.93 14.85 -17.31
N LYS A 19 10.27 15.13 -18.58
CA LYS A 19 11.42 14.52 -19.28
C LYS A 19 12.74 14.72 -18.53
N ARG A 20 12.80 15.75 -17.67
CA ARG A 20 14.00 16.08 -16.89
C ARG A 20 14.09 15.30 -15.59
N CYS A 21 13.00 14.70 -15.10
CA CYS A 21 13.01 13.94 -13.86
C CYS A 21 13.38 12.47 -14.07
N LYS A 22 14.23 11.93 -13.19
CA LYS A 22 14.55 10.48 -13.12
C LYS A 22 13.77 9.73 -12.02
N ALA A 23 13.03 10.44 -11.17
CA ALA A 23 12.20 9.83 -10.15
C ALA A 23 10.84 9.37 -10.72
N PRO A 24 10.18 8.38 -10.10
CA PRO A 24 8.79 8.05 -10.40
C PRO A 24 7.89 9.28 -10.31
N LEU A 25 6.94 9.42 -11.24
CA LEU A 25 6.05 10.57 -11.22
C LEU A 25 5.09 10.50 -10.03
N LYS A 26 4.85 11.65 -9.40
CA LYS A 26 3.84 11.80 -8.34
C LYS A 26 2.42 11.89 -8.90
N TRP A 27 2.30 12.39 -10.12
CA TRP A 27 1.06 12.57 -10.85
C TRP A 27 1.31 12.33 -12.34
N VAL A 28 0.26 12.00 -13.09
CA VAL A 28 0.33 11.84 -14.55
C VAL A 28 -0.87 12.56 -15.15
N ALA A 29 -0.63 13.37 -16.19
CA ALA A 29 -1.72 13.99 -16.94
C ALA A 29 -2.49 12.89 -17.69
N VAL A 30 -3.79 12.81 -17.51
CA VAL A 30 -4.65 11.99 -18.37
C VAL A 30 -5.19 12.88 -19.49
N PRO A 31 -4.98 12.54 -20.76
CA PRO A 31 -5.49 13.32 -21.88
C PRO A 31 -7.00 13.55 -21.78
N THR A 32 -7.49 14.73 -22.17
CA THR A 32 -8.93 15.03 -22.21
C THR A 32 -9.64 14.47 -23.45
N LYS A 33 -8.95 13.66 -24.26
CA LYS A 33 -9.39 13.17 -25.57
C LYS A 33 -10.17 11.85 -25.45
N HIS A 34 -11.32 11.91 -24.79
CA HIS A 34 -12.27 10.80 -24.65
C HIS A 34 -13.48 10.95 -25.60
N ASP A 35 -13.27 11.59 -26.75
CA ASP A 35 -14.26 11.86 -27.79
C ASP A 35 -13.96 11.10 -29.10
N GLY A 36 -12.93 10.24 -29.10
CA GLY A 36 -12.55 9.41 -30.26
C GLY A 36 -13.24 8.05 -30.31
N LEU A 37 -13.25 7.44 -31.50
CA LEU A 37 -13.90 6.15 -31.77
C LEU A 37 -13.44 5.05 -30.79
N GLY A 38 -12.14 4.88 -30.56
CA GLY A 38 -11.65 3.87 -29.63
C GLY A 38 -12.16 4.03 -28.18
N PHE A 39 -12.43 5.26 -27.73
CA PHE A 39 -13.07 5.48 -26.43
C PHE A 39 -14.56 5.11 -26.50
N GLY A 40 -15.26 5.54 -27.55
CA GLY A 40 -16.65 5.16 -27.79
C GLY A 40 -16.85 3.64 -27.88
N ASP A 41 -15.94 2.93 -28.53
CA ASP A 41 -15.95 1.48 -28.68
C ASP A 41 -15.73 0.77 -27.34
N LEU A 42 -14.78 1.25 -26.52
CA LEU A 42 -14.62 0.78 -25.15
C LEU A 42 -15.89 0.99 -24.32
N MET A 43 -16.53 2.15 -24.49
CA MET A 43 -17.74 2.51 -23.74
C MET A 43 -18.97 1.69 -24.10
N GLN A 44 -18.97 1.00 -25.24
CA GLN A 44 -20.02 0.06 -25.64
C GLN A 44 -19.88 -1.34 -25.00
N LEU A 45 -18.74 -1.63 -24.37
CA LEU A 45 -18.49 -2.91 -23.71
C LEU A 45 -19.10 -2.94 -22.30
N ASP A 46 -19.42 -4.12 -21.79
CA ASP A 46 -19.85 -4.31 -20.40
C ASP A 46 -18.79 -5.09 -19.60
N PRO A 47 -18.26 -4.59 -18.46
CA PRO A 47 -18.52 -3.29 -17.84
C PRO A 47 -17.55 -2.18 -18.30
N SER A 48 -18.02 -1.25 -19.13
CA SER A 48 -17.21 -0.18 -19.74
C SER A 48 -16.46 0.70 -18.73
N MET A 49 -17.16 1.20 -17.71
CA MET A 49 -16.56 2.11 -16.72
C MET A 49 -15.43 1.45 -15.93
N SER A 50 -15.55 0.15 -15.63
CA SER A 50 -14.50 -0.61 -14.95
C SER A 50 -13.29 -0.82 -15.85
N LEU A 51 -13.52 -1.08 -17.14
CA LEU A 51 -12.44 -1.21 -18.13
C LEU A 51 -11.68 0.11 -18.30
N PHE A 52 -12.40 1.23 -18.40
CA PHE A 52 -11.78 2.55 -18.48
C PHE A 52 -11.03 2.91 -17.19
N GLY A 53 -11.63 2.65 -16.02
CA GLY A 53 -10.96 2.83 -14.73
C GLY A 53 -9.68 2.01 -14.59
N ALA A 54 -9.68 0.76 -15.08
CA ALA A 54 -8.49 -0.07 -15.12
C ALA A 54 -7.42 0.51 -16.07
N PHE A 55 -7.79 1.07 -17.22
CA PHE A 55 -6.85 1.78 -18.10
C PHE A 55 -6.21 2.99 -17.41
N VAL A 56 -6.97 3.80 -16.67
CA VAL A 56 -6.43 4.93 -15.91
C VAL A 56 -5.42 4.45 -14.85
N LEU A 57 -5.73 3.36 -14.14
CA LEU A 57 -4.80 2.75 -13.18
C LEU A 57 -3.54 2.19 -13.86
N ILE A 58 -3.67 1.60 -15.04
CA ILE A 58 -2.53 1.15 -15.86
C ILE A 58 -1.60 2.33 -16.17
N VAL A 59 -2.14 3.45 -16.63
CA VAL A 59 -1.37 4.67 -16.93
C VAL A 59 -0.64 5.18 -15.68
N GLN A 60 -1.30 5.20 -14.52
CA GLN A 60 -0.67 5.61 -13.26
C GLN A 60 0.45 4.67 -12.81
N VAL A 61 0.28 3.36 -12.99
CA VAL A 61 1.35 2.39 -12.71
C VAL A 61 2.52 2.60 -13.67
N ALA A 62 2.25 2.74 -14.97
CA ALA A 62 3.27 2.99 -16.00
C ALA A 62 4.04 4.29 -15.74
N ALA A 63 3.41 5.32 -15.18
CA ALA A 63 4.05 6.58 -14.79
C ALA A 63 5.12 6.40 -13.68
N LYS A 64 5.00 5.33 -12.90
CA LYS A 64 5.85 5.02 -11.75
C LYS A 64 6.86 3.89 -12.04
N CYS A 65 6.80 3.29 -13.22
CA CYS A 65 7.75 2.28 -13.65
C CYS A 65 9.13 2.89 -13.92
N PRO A 66 10.23 2.11 -13.83
CA PRO A 66 11.59 2.61 -14.06
C PRO A 66 11.76 3.27 -15.43
N TRP A 67 11.11 2.70 -16.45
CA TRP A 67 10.93 3.32 -17.76
C TRP A 67 9.47 3.73 -17.86
N ARG A 68 9.23 5.04 -17.84
CA ARG A 68 7.86 5.57 -17.83
C ARG A 68 7.13 5.19 -19.11
N GLY A 69 5.86 4.85 -18.95
CA GLY A 69 5.04 4.33 -20.05
C GLY A 69 5.26 2.85 -20.35
N VAL A 70 6.26 2.19 -19.77
CA VAL A 70 6.52 0.76 -19.95
C VAL A 70 6.10 0.01 -18.69
N LEU A 71 5.14 -0.92 -18.80
CA LEU A 71 4.66 -1.72 -17.67
C LEU A 71 5.68 -2.79 -17.28
N SER A 72 6.73 -2.38 -16.56
CA SER A 72 7.77 -3.29 -16.08
C SER A 72 8.33 -2.89 -14.71
N THR A 73 8.95 -3.85 -14.04
CA THR A 73 10.01 -3.60 -13.07
C THR A 73 11.35 -3.46 -13.80
N SER A 74 12.46 -3.33 -13.07
CA SER A 74 13.81 -3.40 -13.64
C SER A 74 14.18 -4.78 -14.18
N THR A 75 13.42 -5.82 -13.86
CA THR A 75 13.76 -7.22 -14.13
C THR A 75 12.72 -7.98 -14.94
N LYS A 76 11.44 -7.59 -14.89
CA LYS A 76 10.34 -8.26 -15.57
C LYS A 76 9.21 -7.30 -16.00
N PRO A 77 8.43 -7.60 -17.04
CA PRO A 77 7.18 -6.92 -17.32
C PRO A 77 6.14 -7.21 -16.24
N LEU A 78 5.16 -6.32 -16.13
CA LEU A 78 4.02 -6.44 -15.24
C LEU A 78 2.85 -7.08 -15.98
N ALA A 79 2.30 -8.15 -15.41
CA ALA A 79 1.08 -8.78 -15.87
C ALA A 79 -0.16 -8.23 -15.14
N ALA A 80 -1.36 -8.64 -15.57
CA ALA A 80 -2.63 -8.26 -14.93
C ALA A 80 -2.63 -8.50 -13.41
N LYS A 81 -2.10 -9.65 -12.97
CA LYS A 81 -1.93 -9.98 -11.54
C LYS A 81 -1.08 -8.96 -10.77
N ASP A 82 0.00 -8.48 -11.39
CA ASP A 82 0.87 -7.49 -10.77
C ASP A 82 0.15 -6.14 -10.64
N LEU A 83 -0.64 -5.75 -11.64
CA LEU A 83 -1.47 -4.54 -11.62
C LEU A 83 -2.56 -4.62 -10.53
N ALA A 84 -3.26 -5.74 -10.43
CA ALA A 84 -4.23 -6.01 -9.38
C ALA A 84 -3.60 -5.91 -7.99
N THR A 85 -2.44 -6.56 -7.80
CA THR A 85 -1.69 -6.51 -6.53
C THR A 85 -1.26 -5.09 -6.17
N LYS A 86 -0.85 -4.28 -7.15
CA LYS A 86 -0.38 -2.91 -6.93
C LYS A 86 -1.49 -1.92 -6.62
N THR A 87 -2.69 -2.13 -7.17
CA THR A 87 -3.76 -1.12 -7.18
C THR A 87 -4.97 -1.52 -6.34
N GLY A 88 -5.08 -2.80 -5.95
CA GLY A 88 -6.26 -3.36 -5.31
C GLY A 88 -7.43 -3.63 -6.26
N GLY A 89 -7.24 -3.46 -7.57
CA GLY A 89 -8.26 -3.78 -8.58
C GLY A 89 -8.34 -5.27 -8.90
N ASP A 90 -9.33 -5.64 -9.70
CA ASP A 90 -9.59 -7.03 -10.10
C ASP A 90 -8.67 -7.48 -11.26
N GLU A 91 -8.01 -8.63 -11.10
CA GLU A 91 -7.07 -9.18 -12.08
C GLU A 91 -7.75 -9.48 -13.43
N SER A 92 -8.98 -10.01 -13.43
CA SER A 92 -9.71 -10.33 -14.65
C SER A 92 -10.09 -9.07 -15.42
N VAL A 93 -10.44 -7.99 -14.71
CA VAL A 93 -10.70 -6.69 -15.32
C VAL A 93 -9.43 -6.12 -15.93
N PHE A 94 -8.28 -6.21 -15.26
CA PHE A 94 -7.01 -5.79 -15.84
C PHE A 94 -6.63 -6.61 -17.07
N GLN A 95 -6.75 -7.94 -17.00
CA GLN A 95 -6.42 -8.82 -18.13
C GLN A 95 -7.28 -8.47 -19.34
N ARG A 96 -8.60 -8.39 -19.16
CA ARG A 96 -9.52 -8.02 -20.22
C ARG A 96 -9.24 -6.63 -20.77
N THR A 97 -8.91 -5.66 -19.90
CA THR A 97 -8.56 -4.30 -20.32
C THR A 97 -7.30 -4.31 -21.17
N LEU A 98 -6.23 -4.97 -20.72
CA LEU A 98 -4.98 -5.09 -21.48
C LEU A 98 -5.22 -5.65 -22.88
N ASP A 99 -6.05 -6.69 -23.02
CA ASP A 99 -6.35 -7.28 -24.32
C ASP A 99 -7.16 -6.32 -25.22
N ILE A 100 -8.18 -5.66 -24.67
CA ILE A 100 -9.02 -4.71 -25.42
C ILE A 100 -8.21 -3.50 -25.88
N VAL A 101 -7.49 -2.83 -24.98
CA VAL A 101 -6.81 -1.58 -25.32
C VAL A 101 -5.51 -1.80 -26.12
N SER A 102 -5.02 -3.04 -26.19
CA SER A 102 -3.91 -3.42 -27.08
C SER A 102 -4.39 -3.94 -28.44
N SER A 103 -5.71 -4.06 -28.65
CA SER A 103 -6.27 -4.47 -29.93
C SER A 103 -5.98 -3.44 -31.02
N LEU A 104 -6.04 -3.85 -32.29
CA LEU A 104 -5.86 -2.93 -33.42
C LEU A 104 -6.95 -1.85 -33.48
N ASP A 105 -8.15 -2.14 -32.97
CA ASP A 105 -9.29 -1.23 -33.00
C ASP A 105 -9.11 -0.05 -32.04
N ILE A 106 -8.54 -0.29 -30.84
CA ILE A 106 -8.31 0.76 -29.83
C ILE A 106 -6.86 1.23 -29.82
N GLY A 107 -5.92 0.29 -29.70
CA GLY A 107 -4.48 0.53 -29.86
C GLY A 107 -3.89 1.57 -28.92
N TRP A 108 -4.39 1.70 -27.69
CA TRP A 108 -3.81 2.59 -26.67
C TRP A 108 -2.59 1.99 -25.98
N LEU A 109 -2.45 0.66 -26.02
CA LEU A 109 -1.25 -0.05 -25.62
C LEU A 109 -0.64 -0.79 -26.82
N VAL A 110 0.67 -0.98 -26.77
CA VAL A 110 1.44 -1.81 -27.71
C VAL A 110 1.99 -3.01 -26.94
N LYS A 111 1.84 -4.20 -27.51
CA LYS A 111 2.48 -5.44 -27.02
C LYS A 111 3.81 -5.62 -27.76
N GLU A 112 4.90 -5.71 -27.02
CA GLU A 112 6.25 -5.92 -27.56
C GLU A 112 6.95 -7.10 -26.86
N ASP A 113 8.03 -7.59 -27.45
CA ASP A 113 8.91 -8.54 -26.79
C ASP A 113 9.75 -7.84 -25.70
N TRP A 114 9.73 -8.42 -24.49
CA TRP A 114 10.39 -7.87 -23.31
C TRP A 114 11.90 -7.79 -23.45
N GLU A 115 12.58 -8.83 -23.94
CA GLU A 115 14.05 -8.83 -23.98
C GLU A 115 14.56 -7.81 -24.99
N SER A 116 13.89 -7.73 -26.14
CA SER A 116 14.17 -6.72 -27.16
C SER A 116 13.95 -5.29 -26.63
N THR A 117 12.82 -5.07 -25.95
CA THR A 117 12.48 -3.77 -25.35
C THR A 117 13.46 -3.37 -24.25
N ARG A 118 13.77 -4.30 -23.33
CA ARG A 118 14.69 -4.06 -22.21
C ARG A 118 16.08 -3.68 -22.70
N ARG A 119 16.58 -4.35 -23.75
CA ARG A 119 17.88 -4.03 -24.36
C ARG A 119 17.89 -2.60 -24.90
N ALA A 120 16.89 -2.23 -25.69
CA ALA A 120 16.78 -0.88 -26.26
C ALA A 120 16.68 0.20 -25.16
N LEU A 121 15.91 -0.05 -24.10
CA LEU A 121 15.77 0.86 -22.96
C LEU A 121 17.06 1.01 -22.13
N GLY A 122 17.84 -0.07 -22.01
CA GLY A 122 19.16 -0.05 -21.35
C GLY A 122 20.13 0.87 -22.08
N GLU A 123 20.28 0.68 -23.39
CA GLU A 123 21.14 1.48 -24.28
C GLU A 123 20.75 2.98 -24.27
N TYR A 124 19.45 3.30 -24.20
CA TYR A 124 18.96 4.68 -24.11
C TYR A 124 19.28 5.35 -22.76
N SER A 125 19.23 4.60 -21.66
CA SER A 125 19.45 5.14 -20.31
C SER A 125 20.90 5.55 -20.04
N GLU A 126 21.86 4.87 -20.67
CA GLU A 126 23.30 5.17 -20.55
C GLU A 126 23.71 6.42 -21.36
N SER A 127 23.01 6.72 -22.45
CA SER A 127 23.35 7.83 -23.35
C SER A 127 22.76 9.18 -22.95
N THR A 128 21.87 9.25 -21.94
CA THR A 128 21.13 10.48 -21.59
C THR A 128 21.53 11.07 -20.22
N PRO A 129 22.05 12.31 -20.16
CA PRO A 129 22.55 12.91 -18.92
C PRO A 129 21.45 13.15 -17.87
N PRO A 130 21.75 13.04 -16.56
CA PRO A 130 20.78 13.26 -15.50
C PRO A 130 20.33 14.72 -15.47
N THR A 131 19.05 14.95 -15.72
CA THR A 131 18.47 16.30 -15.64
C THR A 131 17.69 16.43 -14.31
N ARG A 132 17.46 17.68 -13.91
CA ARG A 132 17.13 18.13 -12.55
C ARG A 132 15.67 17.86 -12.14
N GLN A 133 15.42 17.94 -10.83
CA GLN A 133 14.10 17.88 -10.18
C GLN A 133 13.06 18.74 -10.91
N ASP A 134 11.86 18.18 -11.03
CA ASP A 134 10.66 18.82 -11.53
C ASP A 134 10.07 19.69 -10.43
N ASN A 135 9.91 20.97 -10.75
CA ASN A 135 9.31 22.00 -9.89
C ASN A 135 7.97 22.48 -10.48
N THR A 136 7.29 21.68 -11.33
CA THR A 136 5.91 22.04 -11.70
C THR A 136 5.06 22.07 -10.44
N GLY A 137 4.53 23.25 -10.10
CA GLY A 137 3.58 23.47 -9.00
C GLY A 137 2.22 22.78 -9.20
N GLN A 138 2.17 21.71 -9.97
CA GLN A 138 1.05 20.77 -10.08
C GLN A 138 1.10 19.69 -8.98
N ASP A 139 2.19 19.67 -8.20
CA ASP A 139 2.37 18.88 -6.98
C ASP A 139 1.60 19.47 -5.78
N ASN A 140 0.27 19.61 -5.92
CA ASN A 140 -0.63 19.85 -4.77
C ASN A 140 -1.25 18.55 -4.25
N THR A 141 -0.73 17.39 -4.65
CA THR A 141 -0.98 16.13 -3.94
C THR A 141 -0.10 16.10 -2.70
N GLU A 142 -0.30 17.05 -1.78
CA GLU A 142 0.14 16.86 -0.41
C GLU A 142 -0.56 15.58 0.07
N GLN A 143 0.18 14.47 0.19
CA GLN A 143 -0.32 13.32 0.94
C GLN A 143 -0.78 13.88 2.28
N ASP A 144 -2.08 13.73 2.59
CA ASP A 144 -2.62 14.23 3.84
C ASP A 144 -1.70 13.72 4.96
N PRO A 145 -1.00 14.60 5.69
CA PRO A 145 -0.09 14.17 6.76
C PRO A 145 -0.82 13.36 7.86
N LEU A 146 -2.15 13.34 7.83
CA LEU A 146 -3.02 12.58 8.71
C LEU A 146 -3.68 11.36 8.04
N GLU A 147 -3.32 11.01 6.80
CA GLU A 147 -3.78 9.77 6.16
C GLU A 147 -3.49 8.57 7.07
N GLY A 148 -4.51 7.74 7.31
CA GLY A 148 -4.44 6.58 8.22
C GLY A 148 -4.47 6.89 9.72
N PHE A 149 -4.28 8.15 10.15
CA PHE A 149 -4.28 8.52 11.58
C PHE A 149 -5.62 8.25 12.26
N ASP A 150 -6.74 8.55 11.59
CA ASP A 150 -8.06 8.35 12.18
C ASP A 150 -8.35 6.87 12.42
N PHE A 151 -7.86 5.99 11.54
CA PHE A 151 -8.00 4.55 11.72
C PHE A 151 -7.13 4.04 12.88
N PHE A 152 -5.88 4.51 12.98
CA PHE A 152 -5.01 4.25 14.13
C PHE A 152 -5.68 4.71 15.44
N TRP A 153 -6.16 5.96 15.48
CA TRP A 153 -6.80 6.55 16.66
C TRP A 153 -8.07 5.80 17.08
N LYS A 154 -8.89 5.37 16.12
CA LYS A 154 -10.12 4.62 16.39
C LYS A 154 -9.84 3.29 17.09
N ASN A 155 -8.78 2.58 16.65
CA ASN A 155 -8.40 1.25 17.13
C ASN A 155 -7.48 1.27 18.36
N TYR A 156 -6.89 2.42 18.71
CA TYR A 156 -6.03 2.51 19.89
C TYR A 156 -6.87 2.43 21.18
N PRO A 157 -6.57 1.50 22.12
CA PRO A 157 -7.37 1.34 23.34
C PRO A 157 -7.34 2.54 24.30
N ASN A 158 -6.17 3.16 24.48
CA ASN A 158 -5.97 4.34 25.33
C ASN A 158 -6.02 5.64 24.49
N LYS A 159 -7.15 6.35 24.51
CA LYS A 159 -7.41 7.55 23.68
C LYS A 159 -7.02 8.87 24.34
N ASN A 160 -5.85 8.90 24.98
CA ASN A 160 -5.30 10.09 25.62
C ASN A 160 -4.29 10.83 24.74
N ALA A 161 -4.13 12.14 24.97
CA ALA A 161 -3.16 13.02 24.29
C ALA A 161 -3.21 12.99 22.74
N LYS A 162 -4.42 13.09 22.15
CA LYS A 162 -4.62 13.07 20.67
C LYS A 162 -3.72 14.05 19.91
N LYS A 163 -3.50 15.25 20.45
CA LYS A 163 -2.65 16.28 19.82
C LYS A 163 -1.20 15.82 19.69
N ASP A 164 -0.65 15.17 20.70
CA ASP A 164 0.73 14.67 20.68
C ASP A 164 0.88 13.42 19.84
N ALA A 165 -0.16 12.59 19.76
CA ALA A 165 -0.25 11.46 18.85
C ALA A 165 -0.26 11.93 17.39
N LYS A 166 -1.06 12.97 17.06
CA LYS A 166 -1.05 13.60 15.73
C LYS A 166 0.33 14.14 15.36
N LYS A 167 0.98 14.87 16.28
CA LYS A 167 2.35 15.38 16.06
C LYS A 167 3.35 14.24 15.82
N ALA A 168 3.25 13.15 16.57
CA ALA A 168 4.10 11.97 16.37
C ALA A 168 3.85 11.30 15.01
N TRP A 169 2.59 11.16 14.60
CA TRP A 169 2.20 10.60 13.30
C TRP A 169 2.70 11.44 12.12
N ILE A 170 2.46 12.75 12.17
CA ILE A 170 2.93 13.71 11.15
C ILE A 170 4.46 13.70 11.07
N LYS A 171 5.16 13.58 12.21
CA LYS A 171 6.62 13.50 12.23
C LYS A 171 7.14 12.17 11.65
N LEU A 172 6.43 11.08 11.92
CA LEU A 172 6.76 9.74 11.44
C LEU A 172 6.54 9.60 9.93
N LYS A 173 5.59 10.35 9.34
CA LYS A 173 5.19 10.30 7.92
C LYS A 173 5.06 8.86 7.41
N PRO A 174 4.21 8.03 8.03
CA PRO A 174 4.14 6.63 7.68
C PRO A 174 3.56 6.43 6.28
N ASP A 175 4.33 5.78 5.41
CA ASP A 175 3.85 5.35 4.09
C ASP A 175 2.82 4.21 4.22
N GLY A 176 2.17 3.84 3.11
CA GLY A 176 1.13 2.82 3.14
C GLY A 176 1.59 1.45 3.67
N GLN A 177 2.89 1.11 3.56
CA GLN A 177 3.43 -0.14 4.11
C GLN A 177 3.62 -0.04 5.62
N LEU A 178 4.21 1.05 6.09
CA LEU A 178 4.41 1.32 7.52
C LEU A 178 3.07 1.47 8.26
N GLN A 179 2.07 2.09 7.65
CA GLN A 179 0.71 2.15 8.20
C GLN A 179 0.12 0.75 8.43
N ARG A 180 0.25 -0.16 7.46
CA ARG A 180 -0.20 -1.56 7.61
C ARG A 180 0.53 -2.28 8.75
N THR A 181 1.84 -2.11 8.85
CA THR A 181 2.66 -2.68 9.93
C THR A 181 2.21 -2.17 11.30
N ILE A 182 2.02 -0.85 11.43
CA ILE A 182 1.56 -0.21 12.66
C ILE A 182 0.19 -0.75 13.08
N LEU A 183 -0.77 -0.83 12.15
CA LEU A 183 -2.12 -1.30 12.44
C LEU A 183 -2.17 -2.80 12.79
N HIS A 184 -1.36 -3.61 12.11
CA HIS A 184 -1.25 -5.03 12.41
C HIS A 184 -0.66 -5.27 13.80
N ALA A 185 0.44 -4.57 14.14
CA ALA A 185 1.04 -4.65 15.46
C ALA A 185 0.09 -4.16 16.55
N LEU A 186 -0.66 -3.08 16.30
CA LEU A 186 -1.69 -2.59 17.22
C LEU A 186 -2.78 -3.64 17.49
N ALA A 187 -3.25 -4.35 16.46
CA ALA A 187 -4.25 -5.41 16.60
C ALA A 187 -3.75 -6.61 17.41
N LEU A 188 -2.45 -6.94 17.33
CA LEU A 188 -1.83 -8.01 18.12
C LEU A 188 -1.58 -7.57 19.56
N GLN A 189 -0.98 -6.40 19.75
CA GLN A 189 -0.59 -5.88 21.06
C GLN A 189 -1.80 -5.52 21.93
N SER A 190 -2.88 -5.00 21.33
CA SER A 190 -4.15 -4.73 22.03
C SER A 190 -4.82 -5.98 22.61
N LYS A 191 -4.51 -7.17 22.08
CA LYS A 191 -5.00 -8.46 22.59
C LYS A 191 -3.99 -9.17 23.50
N SER A 192 -2.83 -8.56 23.74
CA SER A 192 -1.79 -9.16 24.57
C SER A 192 -2.15 -9.12 26.05
N LYS A 193 -1.76 -10.16 26.80
CA LYS A 193 -1.98 -10.21 28.26
C LYS A 193 -1.38 -9.00 28.98
N GLY A 194 -0.28 -8.42 28.45
CA GLY A 194 0.35 -7.24 29.03
C GLY A 194 -0.52 -5.98 28.97
N TRP A 195 -1.34 -5.81 27.93
CA TRP A 195 -2.28 -4.69 27.81
C TRP A 195 -3.65 -4.97 28.44
N LEU A 196 -4.00 -6.25 28.60
CA LEU A 196 -5.24 -6.70 29.28
C LEU A 196 -5.09 -6.82 30.80
N LYS A 197 -3.85 -6.86 31.32
CA LYS A 197 -3.57 -6.95 32.76
C LYS A 197 -3.82 -5.59 33.43
N ASP A 198 -4.35 -5.62 34.66
CA ASP A 198 -4.63 -4.45 35.49
C ASP A 198 -5.51 -3.39 34.79
N ASN A 199 -6.64 -3.81 34.20
CA ASN A 199 -7.64 -2.93 33.55
C ASN A 199 -7.13 -1.97 32.47
N GLY A 200 -5.95 -2.23 31.88
CA GLY A 200 -5.36 -1.35 30.87
C GLY A 200 -4.41 -0.28 31.41
N ASP A 201 -4.01 -0.38 32.68
CA ASP A 201 -3.08 0.54 33.34
C ASP A 201 -1.68 0.56 32.69
N PHE A 202 -1.33 -0.47 31.92
CA PHE A 202 -0.03 -0.55 31.21
C PHE A 202 -0.10 -0.20 29.72
N ILE A 203 -1.22 0.33 29.22
CA ILE A 203 -1.34 0.72 27.80
C ILE A 203 -0.57 2.05 27.59
N PRO A 204 0.52 2.06 26.80
CA PRO A 204 1.29 3.28 26.58
C PRO A 204 0.44 4.36 25.89
N LEU A 205 0.82 5.62 26.08
CA LEU A 205 0.20 6.70 25.32
C LEU A 205 0.48 6.50 23.82
N PRO A 206 -0.50 6.79 22.92
CA PRO A 206 -0.32 6.60 21.49
C PRO A 206 0.92 7.33 20.93
N ALA A 207 1.19 8.54 21.43
CA ALA A 207 2.36 9.32 21.04
C ALA A 207 3.69 8.64 21.44
N THR A 208 3.76 8.08 22.64
CA THR A 208 4.94 7.38 23.16
C THR A 208 5.15 6.07 22.41
N TRP A 209 4.06 5.35 22.12
CA TRP A 209 4.09 4.13 21.33
C TRP A 209 4.60 4.36 19.90
N LEU A 210 4.14 5.44 19.25
CA LEU A 210 4.60 5.83 17.91
C LEU A 210 6.07 6.27 17.93
N ARG A 211 6.48 7.12 18.88
CA ARG A 211 7.86 7.63 18.97
C ARG A 211 8.88 6.54 19.30
N GLY A 212 8.47 5.53 20.06
CA GLY A 212 9.32 4.41 20.43
C GLY A 212 9.33 3.26 19.42
N GLU A 213 8.70 3.44 18.26
CA GLU A 213 8.60 2.41 17.20
C GLU A 213 8.12 1.04 17.69
N ARG A 214 7.21 1.06 18.68
CA ARG A 214 6.86 -0.13 19.47
C ARG A 214 6.07 -1.17 18.70
N TRP A 215 5.71 -0.90 17.45
CA TRP A 215 5.21 -1.94 16.54
C TRP A 215 6.24 -3.02 16.25
N ASN A 216 7.53 -2.75 16.50
CA ASN A 216 8.62 -3.73 16.42
C ASN A 216 8.78 -4.58 17.70
N ASP A 217 8.09 -4.26 18.79
CA ASP A 217 8.22 -4.97 20.06
C ASP A 217 7.64 -6.40 19.96
N VAL A 218 8.43 -7.40 20.38
CA VAL A 218 8.03 -8.82 20.38
C VAL A 218 6.95 -9.06 21.44
N VAL A 219 5.77 -9.50 21.01
CA VAL A 219 4.66 -9.83 21.91
C VAL A 219 4.73 -11.31 22.27
N SER A 220 5.04 -11.63 23.53
CA SER A 220 5.03 -13.02 24.02
C SER A 220 3.59 -13.52 24.15
N VAL A 221 3.10 -14.21 23.12
CA VAL A 221 1.86 -14.98 23.22
C VAL A 221 2.15 -16.21 24.06
N SER A 222 1.89 -16.14 25.37
CA SER A 222 1.93 -17.33 26.22
C SER A 222 0.82 -18.29 25.77
N VAL A 223 1.18 -19.29 24.96
CA VAL A 223 0.31 -20.45 24.68
C VAL A 223 0.09 -21.15 26.01
N GLY A 224 -1.14 -21.04 26.54
CA GLY A 224 -1.50 -21.71 27.78
C GLY A 224 -1.42 -23.22 27.59
N ARG A 225 -0.38 -23.83 28.15
CA ARG A 225 -0.36 -25.26 28.43
C ARG A 225 -1.52 -25.53 29.38
N ARG A 226 -2.52 -26.31 28.94
CA ARG A 226 -3.58 -26.80 29.81
C ARG A 226 -2.96 -27.81 30.78
N GLU A 227 -2.66 -27.38 32.00
CA GLU A 227 -2.57 -28.28 33.15
C GLU A 227 -3.99 -28.49 33.67
N GLY A 228 -4.43 -29.75 33.67
CA GLY A 228 -5.73 -30.15 34.19
C GLY A 228 -5.76 -30.04 35.71
N GLY A 229 -6.71 -29.26 36.24
CA GLY A 229 -7.09 -29.27 37.65
C GLY A 229 -7.90 -30.54 37.99
N THR A 230 -7.59 -31.17 39.13
CA THR A 230 -8.31 -31.10 40.45
C THR A 230 -9.26 -32.29 40.63
N PRO A 231 -9.78 -32.64 41.85
CA PRO A 231 -9.52 -32.15 43.21
C PRO A 231 -9.39 -33.23 44.32
N THR A 232 -8.98 -32.73 45.49
CA THR A 232 -8.95 -33.32 46.83
C THR A 232 -10.33 -33.71 47.40
N GLY A 233 -10.36 -34.82 48.15
CA GLY A 233 -11.51 -35.30 48.92
C GLY A 233 -11.52 -34.81 50.39
N LYS A 234 -12.74 -34.59 50.90
CA LYS A 234 -13.20 -34.33 52.29
C LYS A 234 -12.48 -35.24 53.32
N GLY A 235 -12.21 -34.91 54.58
CA GLY A 235 -12.82 -34.00 55.56
C GLY A 235 -13.30 -34.79 56.79
N ALA A 236 -12.66 -34.64 57.97
CA ALA A 236 -13.19 -34.89 59.33
C ALA A 236 -12.09 -34.51 60.36
N ARG A 237 -12.17 -33.39 61.10
CA ARG A 237 -12.95 -33.03 62.31
C ARG A 237 -12.11 -33.19 63.60
N MET A 238 -12.11 -32.12 64.41
CA MET A 238 -12.15 -32.05 65.90
C MET A 238 -11.16 -31.02 66.48
N THR A 239 -11.68 -29.80 66.65
CA THR A 239 -11.70 -29.00 67.91
C THR A 239 -10.50 -29.07 68.87
N GLY A 240 -9.85 -27.91 69.12
CA GLY A 240 -9.11 -27.63 70.36
C GLY A 240 -10.03 -27.49 71.58
N PRO A 241 -9.53 -27.14 72.80
CA PRO A 241 -8.70 -25.96 73.03
C PRO A 241 -7.58 -26.15 74.10
N GLY A 242 -6.87 -25.05 74.38
CA GLY A 242 -5.61 -24.97 75.14
C GLY A 242 -5.65 -25.22 76.64
N GLY A 243 -4.46 -25.14 77.26
CA GLY A 243 -4.29 -25.19 78.70
C GLY A 243 -2.81 -25.19 79.11
N LYS A 244 -2.39 -24.11 79.78
CA LYS A 244 -1.08 -23.92 80.42
C LYS A 244 -0.83 -24.94 81.54
N ARG A 245 0.39 -25.43 81.66
CA ARG A 245 1.33 -25.24 82.80
C ARG A 245 2.63 -25.98 82.54
#